data_AF-A0A9N9DUV0-F1
#
_entry.id   AF-A0A9N9DUV0-F1
#
_cell.length_a   1.000
_cell.length_b   1.000
_cell.length_c   1.000
_cell.angle_alpha   90.00
_cell.angle_beta   90.00
_cell.angle_gamma   90.00
#
_symmetry.space_group_name_H-M   'P 1'
#
loop_
_entity.id
_entity.type
_entity.pdbx_description
1 polymer ?
#
loop_
_entity_poly.entity_id
_entity_poly.type
_entity_poly.pdbx_seq_one_letter_code
_entity_poly.pdbx_strand_id
1 'polypeptide(L)'
;MTYYTQIPQMTVPPAKEGPYEWRHGLFDCFGDCELCLLTYFFPCITYGRNKAKLTPDSGCASECLLWCCTSEFFGTWLIGSITRGEIRQERNIR
;
A
#
# COMPACT_ATOMS: atom_id res chain seq x y z
N MET A 1 8.88 18.56 38.34
CA MET A 1 8.95 19.07 36.95
C MET A 1 9.25 17.89 36.04
N THR A 2 8.22 17.18 35.61
CA THR A 2 8.30 16.12 34.60
C THR A 2 8.01 16.77 33.26
N TYR A 3 9.03 16.89 32.42
CA TYR A 3 8.89 17.33 31.03
C TYR A 3 8.40 16.13 30.21
N TYR A 4 7.21 16.22 29.64
CA TYR A 4 6.78 15.28 28.61
C TYR A 4 7.28 15.81 27.27
N THR A 5 8.17 15.05 26.64
CA THR A 5 8.62 15.30 25.26
C THR A 5 7.45 15.04 24.32
N GLN A 6 6.92 16.10 23.71
CA GLN A 6 5.82 16.01 22.75
C GLN A 6 6.36 15.43 21.43
N ILE A 7 5.95 14.21 21.09
CA ILE A 7 6.26 13.57 19.80
C ILE A 7 5.47 14.33 18.72
N PRO A 8 6.07 14.72 17.58
CA PRO A 8 5.32 15.40 16.52
C PRO A 8 4.21 14.49 16.02
N GLN A 9 2.96 14.91 16.21
CA GLN A 9 1.80 14.21 15.70
C GLN A 9 1.91 14.15 14.16
N MET A 10 2.10 12.94 13.62
CA MET A 10 1.78 12.70 12.22
C MET A 10 0.28 12.98 12.08
N THR A 11 -0.07 14.10 11.46
CA THR A 11 -1.45 14.47 11.19
C THR A 11 -1.98 13.52 10.13
N VAL A 12 -2.52 12.38 10.56
CA VAL A 12 -3.39 11.56 9.72
C VAL A 12 -4.51 12.51 9.29
N PRO A 13 -4.64 12.81 7.99
CA PRO A 13 -5.72 13.67 7.53
C PRO A 13 -7.04 13.05 8.00
N PRO A 14 -7.99 13.86 8.52
CA PRO A 14 -9.25 13.34 9.00
C PRO A 14 -9.87 12.48 7.90
N ALA A 15 -10.28 11.27 8.25
CA ALA A 15 -10.95 10.37 7.31
C ALA A 15 -12.08 11.17 6.65
N LYS A 16 -12.06 11.28 5.31
CA LYS A 16 -13.13 11.98 4.59
C LYS A 16 -14.45 11.30 4.92
N GLU A 17 -15.29 11.96 5.71
CA GLU A 17 -16.67 11.53 5.98
C GLU A 17 -17.49 11.76 4.70
N GLY A 18 -17.54 10.74 3.86
CA GLY A 18 -18.27 10.73 2.60
C GLY A 18 -18.04 9.42 1.87
N PRO A 19 -18.94 9.00 0.95
CA PRO A 19 -18.70 7.82 0.13
C PRO A 19 -17.36 7.98 -0.60
N TYR A 20 -16.48 6.98 -0.47
CA TYR A 20 -15.17 6.98 -1.14
C TYR A 20 -15.40 7.00 -2.65
N GLU A 21 -15.12 8.15 -3.28
CA GLU A 21 -15.26 8.30 -4.71
C GLU A 21 -14.18 7.46 -5.41
N TRP A 22 -14.62 6.62 -6.36
CA TRP A 22 -13.70 5.84 -7.17
C TRP A 22 -12.78 6.77 -7.96
N ARG A 23 -11.48 6.71 -7.66
CA ARG A 23 -10.48 7.62 -8.24
C ARG A 23 -10.05 7.26 -9.66
N HIS A 24 -10.27 6.01 -10.06
CA HIS A 24 -9.80 5.45 -11.33
C HIS A 24 -10.93 4.67 -12.02
N GLY A 25 -11.11 4.88 -13.32
CA GLY A 25 -12.04 4.12 -14.16
C GLY A 25 -11.49 2.75 -14.58
N LEU A 26 -12.30 1.93 -15.27
CA LEU A 26 -11.90 0.58 -15.68
C LEU A 26 -10.69 0.54 -16.64
N PHE A 27 -10.48 1.59 -17.44
CA PHE A 27 -9.40 1.68 -18.43
C PHE A 27 -8.43 2.84 -18.13
N ASP A 28 -8.32 3.22 -16.86
CA ASP A 28 -7.46 4.33 -16.43
C ASP A 28 -5.95 3.95 -16.38
N CYS A 29 -5.58 2.80 -16.94
CA CYS A 29 -4.17 2.40 -17.06
C CYS A 29 -3.34 3.38 -17.90
N PHE A 30 -3.97 4.13 -18.81
CA PHE A 30 -3.33 5.19 -19.59
C PHE A 30 -3.26 6.54 -18.87
N GLY A 31 -3.99 6.70 -17.76
CA GLY A 31 -3.93 7.89 -16.91
C GLY A 31 -2.59 8.01 -16.17
N ASP A 32 -2.02 6.87 -15.78
CA ASP A 32 -0.70 6.74 -15.15
C ASP A 32 0.13 5.62 -15.82
N CYS A 33 0.51 5.83 -17.09
CA CYS A 33 1.29 4.86 -17.87
C CYS A 33 2.57 4.41 -17.17
N GLU A 34 3.26 5.31 -16.46
CA GLU A 34 4.47 4.97 -15.71
C GLU A 34 4.18 3.91 -14.64
N LEU A 35 3.12 4.12 -13.84
CA LEU A 35 2.74 3.18 -12.79
C LEU A 35 2.28 1.84 -13.39
N CYS A 36 1.56 1.88 -14.50
CA CYS A 36 1.13 0.69 -15.21
C CYS A 36 2.32 -0.15 -15.68
N LEU A 37 3.27 0.46 -16.40
CA LEU A 37 4.48 -0.21 -16.88
C LEU A 37 5.36 -0.69 -15.74
N LEU A 38 5.54 0.11 -14.70
CA LEU A 38 6.32 -0.28 -13.52
C LEU A 38 5.70 -1.49 -12.81
N THR A 39 4.38 -1.51 -12.65
CA THR A 39 3.69 -2.65 -12.03
C THR A 39 3.72 -3.89 -12.92
N TYR A 40 3.69 -3.72 -14.24
CA TYR A 40 3.77 -4.82 -15.19
C TYR A 40 5.14 -5.50 -15.18
N PHE A 41 6.23 -4.72 -15.25
CA PHE A 41 7.59 -5.28 -15.29
C PHE A 41 8.19 -5.57 -13.91
N PHE A 42 7.84 -4.75 -12.91
CA PHE A 42 8.38 -4.83 -11.55
C PHE A 42 7.26 -4.76 -10.50
N PRO A 43 6.37 -5.76 -10.48
CA PRO A 43 5.24 -5.80 -9.54
C PRO A 43 5.67 -5.76 -8.07
N CYS A 44 6.86 -6.28 -7.74
CA CYS A 44 7.43 -6.25 -6.40
C CYS A 44 7.67 -4.82 -5.89
N ILE A 45 8.08 -3.88 -6.76
CA ILE A 45 8.30 -2.48 -6.38
C ILE A 45 6.98 -1.80 -6.06
N THR A 46 5.95 -2.03 -6.88
CA THR A 46 4.60 -1.51 -6.60
C THR A 46 4.06 -2.07 -5.28
N TYR A 47 4.27 -3.37 -5.03
CA TYR A 47 3.90 -3.99 -3.76
C TYR A 47 4.64 -3.36 -2.57
N GLY A 48 5.96 -3.23 -2.65
CA GLY A 48 6.77 -2.62 -1.59
C GLY A 48 6.37 -1.17 -1.29
N ARG A 49 6.07 -0.38 -2.34
CA ARG A 49 5.53 0.99 -2.18
C ARG A 49 4.17 1.02 -1.49
N ASN A 50 3.31 0.04 -1.74
CA ASN A 50 2.01 -0.07 -1.06
C ASN A 50 2.19 -0.49 0.40
N LYS A 51 3.09 -1.44 0.69
CA LYS A 51 3.40 -1.85 2.07
C LYS A 51 4.07 -0.75 2.89
N ALA A 52 4.98 0.03 2.30
CA ALA A 52 5.58 1.18 2.97
C ALA A 52 4.54 2.25 3.39
N LYS A 53 3.39 2.32 2.71
CA LYS A 53 2.28 3.20 3.11
C LYS A 53 1.44 2.64 4.27
N LEU A 54 1.41 1.32 4.44
CA LEU A 54 0.75 0.65 5.57
C LEU A 54 1.66 0.60 6.80
N THR A 55 2.94 0.36 6.58
CA THR A 55 3.95 0.16 7.63
C THR A 55 5.17 0.99 7.25
N PRO A 56 5.32 2.23 7.79
CA PRO A 56 6.37 3.14 7.37
C PRO A 56 7.80 2.65 7.70
N ASP A 57 7.93 1.73 8.65
CA ASP A 57 9.21 1.12 9.04
C ASP A 57 9.63 -0.05 8.13
N SER A 58 8.75 -0.52 7.22
CA SER A 58 9.11 -1.61 6.32
C SER A 58 9.92 -1.12 5.11
N GLY A 59 11.08 -1.73 4.91
CA GLY A 59 11.96 -1.39 3.80
C GLY A 59 11.41 -1.87 2.46
N CYS A 60 11.48 -1.04 1.42
CA CYS A 60 11.06 -1.43 0.08
C CYS A 60 11.79 -2.70 -0.41
N ALA A 61 13.07 -2.85 -0.08
CA ALA A 61 13.87 -4.02 -0.48
C ALA A 61 13.44 -5.30 0.22
N SER A 62 13.14 -5.26 1.53
CA SER A 62 12.67 -6.43 2.28
C SER A 62 11.28 -6.87 1.81
N GLU A 63 10.39 -5.93 1.52
CA GLU A 63 9.06 -6.23 0.99
C GLU A 63 9.10 -6.76 -0.45
N CYS A 64 10.03 -6.28 -1.28
CA CYS A 64 10.25 -6.86 -2.62
C CYS A 64 10.74 -8.29 -2.53
N LEU A 65 11.68 -8.58 -1.62
CA LEU A 65 12.21 -9.93 -1.42
C LEU A 65 11.12 -10.87 -0.90
N LEU A 66 10.33 -10.42 0.08
CA LEU A 66 9.16 -11.16 0.57
C LEU A 66 8.17 -11.47 -0.56
N TRP A 67 7.90 -10.48 -1.42
CA TRP A 67 7.00 -10.66 -2.55
C TRP A 67 7.54 -11.71 -3.53
N CYS A 68 8.82 -11.61 -3.94
CA CYS A 68 9.44 -12.56 -4.86
C CYS A 68 9.48 -13.99 -4.29
N CYS A 69 9.84 -14.16 -3.02
CA CYS A 69 9.83 -15.48 -2.40
C CYS A 69 8.41 -16.05 -2.36
N THR A 70 7.41 -15.24 -1.98
CA THR A 70 6.04 -15.75 -1.83
C THR A 70 5.37 -16.01 -3.19
N SER A 71 5.69 -15.20 -4.21
CA SER A 71 5.10 -15.34 -5.55
C SER A 71 5.47 -16.66 -6.23
N GLU A 72 6.70 -17.13 -6.05
CA GLU A 72 7.18 -18.38 -6.68
C GLU A 72 6.56 -19.63 -6.04
N PHE A 73 6.36 -19.62 -4.72
CA PHE A 73 5.88 -20.81 -4.00
C PHE A 73 4.36 -20.87 -3.83
N PHE A 74 3.70 -19.74 -3.63
CA PHE A 74 2.28 -19.68 -3.27
C PHE A 74 1.43 -18.84 -4.24
N GLY A 75 2.07 -18.16 -5.18
CA GLY A 75 1.42 -17.26 -6.11
C GLY A 75 1.20 -15.86 -5.54
N THR A 76 1.18 -14.88 -6.45
CA THR A 76 1.05 -13.45 -6.15
C THR A 76 -0.27 -13.07 -5.48
N TRP A 77 -1.31 -13.88 -5.68
CA TRP A 77 -2.64 -13.67 -5.11
C TRP A 77 -2.65 -13.79 -3.59
N LEU A 78 -1.81 -14.66 -2.99
CA LEU A 78 -1.84 -14.90 -1.55
C LEU A 78 -1.47 -13.61 -0.81
N ILE A 79 -0.28 -13.08 -1.08
CA ILE A 79 0.20 -11.87 -0.42
C ILE A 79 -0.60 -10.62 -0.84
N GLY A 80 -1.04 -10.57 -2.11
CA GLY A 80 -1.88 -9.49 -2.63
C GLY A 80 -3.26 -9.43 -1.97
N SER A 81 -3.86 -10.58 -1.64
CA SER A 81 -5.17 -10.63 -0.98
C SER A 81 -5.10 -10.21 0.48
N ILE A 82 -4.07 -10.64 1.21
CA ILE A 82 -3.84 -10.27 2.61
C ILE A 82 -3.65 -8.76 2.73
N THR A 83 -2.72 -8.20 1.96
CA THR A 83 -2.44 -6.74 1.98
C THR A 83 -3.64 -5.91 1.55
N ARG A 84 -4.41 -6.36 0.57
CA ARG A 84 -5.68 -5.71 0.22
C ARG A 84 -6.69 -5.77 1.35
N GLY A 85 -6.74 -6.86 2.12
CA GLY A 85 -7.56 -6.98 3.32
C GLY A 85 -7.18 -5.95 4.38
N GLU A 86 -5.89 -5.84 4.68
CA GLU A 86 -5.34 -4.84 5.62
C GLU A 86 -5.71 -3.41 5.20
N ILE A 87 -5.51 -3.04 3.93
CA ILE A 87 -5.86 -1.71 3.41
C ILE A 87 -7.35 -1.42 3.58
N ARG A 88 -8.20 -2.42 3.35
CA ARG A 88 -9.66 -2.27 3.49
C ARG A 88 -10.07 -2.07 4.95
N GLN A 89 -9.41 -2.77 5.87
CA GLN A 89 -9.60 -2.59 7.31
C GLN A 89 -9.15 -1.19 7.77
N GLU A 90 -7.93 -0.78 7.39
CA GLU A 90 -7.37 0.55 7.69
C GLU A 90 -8.24 1.68 7.15
N ARG A 91 -8.78 1.51 5.94
CA ARG A 91 -9.64 2.52 5.28
C ARG A 91 -11.12 2.38 5.61
N ASN A 92 -11.50 1.47 6.50
CA ASN A 92 -12.90 1.20 6.89
C ASN A 92 -13.85 0.96 5.69
N ILE A 93 -13.35 0.33 4.61
CA ILE A 93 -14.13 -0.01 3.43
C ILE A 93 -14.43 -1.51 3.43
N ARG A 94 -15.70 -1.88 3.58
CA ARG A 94 -16.14 -3.29 3.62
C ARG A 94 -15.89 -4.00 2.30
#